data_AF-A0A812TYF1-F1
#
_entry.id   AF-A0A812TYF1-F1
#
_cell.length_a   1.000
_cell.length_b   1.000
_cell.length_c   1.000
_cell.angle_alpha   90.00
_cell.angle_beta   90.00
_cell.angle_gamma   90.00
#
_symmetry.space_group_name_H-M   'P 1'
#
loop_
_entity.id
_entity.type
_entity.pdbx_description
1 polymer ?
#
loop_
_entity_poly.entity_id
_entity_poly.type
_entity_poly.pdbx_seq_one_letter_code
_entity_poly.pdbx_strand_id
1 'polypeptide(L)'
;FSDFEFIRWYLLHDRASVFLDEGTWYLLVHTTCKHLQDDHRCGIYETRPQICRDYTTDACEYDDDWCYEKYFETPEQIWEYNEATMARRPGQSLRSPKPPELPILS
;
A
#
# COMPACT_ATOMS: atom_id res chain seq x y z
N PHE A 1 -0.96 8.96 -10.93
CA PHE A 1 -2.21 8.16 -10.98
C PHE A 1 -1.89 6.68 -11.21
N SER A 2 -1.01 6.32 -12.16
CA SER A 2 -0.60 4.92 -12.39
C SER A 2 -0.10 4.21 -11.14
N ASP A 3 0.68 4.89 -10.31
CA ASP A 3 1.37 4.27 -9.18
C ASP A 3 0.40 3.83 -8.08
N PHE A 4 -0.62 4.66 -7.80
CA PHE A 4 -1.69 4.30 -6.87
C PHE A 4 -2.60 3.19 -7.38
N GLU A 5 -2.77 3.04 -8.70
CA GLU A 5 -3.49 1.91 -9.27
C GLU A 5 -2.71 0.60 -9.14
N PHE A 6 -1.37 0.63 -9.23
CA PHE A 6 -0.54 -0.53 -8.91
C PHE A 6 -0.65 -0.92 -7.43
N ILE A 7 -0.58 0.06 -6.53
CA ILE A 7 -0.74 -0.17 -5.09
C ILE A 7 -2.11 -0.75 -4.78
N ARG A 8 -3.17 -0.17 -5.35
CA ARG A 8 -4.53 -0.67 -5.24
C ARG A 8 -4.65 -2.12 -5.73
N TRP A 9 -4.00 -2.45 -6.85
CA TRP A 9 -3.96 -3.81 -7.38
C TRP A 9 -3.22 -4.78 -6.45
N TYR A 10 -2.11 -4.37 -5.81
CA TYR A 10 -1.42 -5.21 -4.82
C TYR A 10 -2.37 -5.60 -3.68
N LEU A 11 -3.15 -4.65 -3.16
CA LEU A 11 -4.11 -4.86 -2.07
C LEU A 11 -5.37 -5.65 -2.47
N LEU A 12 -5.57 -5.98 -3.76
CA LEU A 12 -6.60 -6.96 -4.17
C LEU A 12 -6.18 -8.40 -3.88
N HIS A 13 -4.90 -8.65 -3.59
CA HIS A 13 -4.40 -9.97 -3.26
C HIS A 13 -4.49 -10.19 -1.76
N ASP A 14 -4.85 -11.41 -1.37
CA ASP A 14 -4.87 -11.79 0.04
C ASP A 14 -3.46 -11.64 0.65
N ARG A 15 -3.42 -11.28 1.93
CA ARG A 15 -2.18 -11.19 2.73
C ARG A 15 -1.15 -10.22 2.15
N ALA A 16 -1.60 -9.07 1.65
CA ALA A 16 -0.76 -7.94 1.28
C ALA A 16 -1.14 -6.67 2.06
N SER A 17 -0.15 -5.87 2.43
CA SER A 17 -0.35 -4.53 3.00
C SER A 17 0.70 -3.58 2.40
N VAL A 18 0.42 -2.29 2.41
CA VAL A 18 1.35 -1.27 1.89
C VAL A 18 1.51 -0.19 2.93
N PHE A 19 2.74 0.26 3.16
CA PHE A 19 3.01 1.32 4.11
C PHE A 19 3.95 2.38 3.53
N LEU A 20 3.89 3.57 4.13
CA LEU A 20 4.75 4.69 3.82
C LEU A 20 5.66 4.96 5.01
N ASP A 21 6.94 5.09 4.71
CA ASP A 21 7.98 5.44 5.68
C ASP A 21 9.01 6.37 5.02
N GLU A 22 9.29 7.51 5.65
CA GLU A 22 10.23 8.54 5.18
C GLU A 22 10.04 8.88 3.68
N GLY A 23 8.78 8.96 3.23
CA GLY A 23 8.43 9.20 1.83
C GLY A 23 8.65 8.01 0.87
N THR A 24 9.08 6.86 1.37
CA THR A 24 9.28 5.61 0.62
C THR A 24 8.11 4.64 0.83
N TRP A 25 7.61 4.09 -0.27
CA TRP A 25 6.50 3.15 -0.25
C TRP A 25 7.01 1.70 -0.23
N TYR A 26 6.45 0.89 0.66
CA TYR A 26 6.83 -0.50 0.85
C TYR A 26 5.63 -1.43 0.69
N LEU A 27 5.82 -2.55 -0.01
CA LEU A 27 4.84 -3.63 -0.11
C LEU A 27 5.21 -4.73 0.88
N LEU A 28 4.30 -5.03 1.79
CA LEU A 28 4.42 -6.09 2.78
C LEU A 28 3.65 -7.32 2.31
N VAL A 29 4.36 -8.43 2.12
CA VAL A 29 3.78 -9.72 1.73
C VAL A 29 3.80 -10.63 2.94
N HIS A 30 2.63 -10.92 3.52
CA HIS A 30 2.51 -11.66 4.79
C HIS A 30 2.63 -13.18 4.63
N THR A 31 2.81 -13.67 3.41
CA THR A 31 2.93 -15.12 3.14
C THR A 31 4.38 -15.58 3.29
N THR A 32 4.56 -16.78 3.84
CA THR A 32 5.87 -17.43 3.89
C THR A 32 6.43 -17.66 2.48
N CYS A 33 7.71 -17.34 2.28
CA CYS A 33 8.39 -17.60 1.03
C CYS A 33 8.41 -19.10 0.71
N LYS A 34 8.03 -19.48 -0.51
CA LYS A 34 8.03 -20.89 -0.97
C LYS A 34 9.41 -21.56 -0.99
N HIS A 35 10.48 -20.78 -0.86
CA HIS A 35 11.87 -21.26 -0.83
C HIS A 35 12.47 -21.25 0.58
N LEU A 36 11.72 -20.87 1.62
CA LEU A 36 12.18 -20.96 2.99
C LEU A 36 12.23 -22.44 3.41
N GLN A 37 13.35 -22.87 3.96
CA GLN A 37 13.58 -24.23 4.44
C GLN A 37 13.32 -24.34 5.94
N ASP A 38 13.18 -25.57 6.46
CA ASP A 38 12.91 -25.85 7.88
C ASP A 38 14.03 -25.35 8.82
N ASP A 39 15.24 -25.18 8.28
CA ASP A 39 16.40 -24.61 8.99
C ASP A 39 16.47 -23.07 8.91
N HIS A 40 15.39 -22.44 8.43
CA HIS A 40 15.23 -20.99 8.25
C HIS A 40 16.22 -20.37 7.23
N ARG A 41 16.74 -21.17 6.30
CA ARG A 41 17.60 -20.70 5.21
C ARG A 41 16.85 -20.62 3.89
N CYS A 42 17.38 -19.80 2.98
CA CYS A 42 16.83 -19.64 1.64
C CYS A 42 17.34 -20.77 0.72
N GLY A 43 16.44 -21.60 0.21
CA GLY A 43 16.75 -22.72 -0.69
C GLY A 43 17.23 -22.32 -2.09
N ILE A 44 17.14 -21.04 -2.46
CA ILE A 44 17.63 -20.49 -3.73
C ILE A 44 18.69 -19.39 -3.52
N TYR A 45 19.49 -19.49 -2.45
CA TYR A 45 20.41 -18.42 -2.02
C TYR A 45 21.28 -17.83 -3.14
N GLU A 46 21.86 -18.69 -3.99
CA GLU A 46 22.76 -18.30 -5.08
C GLU A 46 22.04 -17.66 -6.28
N THR A 47 20.78 -18.01 -6.50
CA THR A 47 19.94 -17.51 -7.60
C THR A 47 18.84 -16.59 -7.11
N ARG A 48 18.95 -16.11 -5.87
CA ARG A 48 17.93 -15.26 -5.26
C ARG A 48 17.75 -13.96 -6.05
N PRO A 49 16.50 -13.46 -6.18
CA PRO A 49 16.23 -12.18 -6.82
C PRO A 49 16.99 -11.04 -6.16
N GLN A 50 17.26 -9.97 -6.92
CA GLN A 50 18.04 -8.83 -6.43
C GLN A 50 17.45 -8.20 -5.16
N ILE A 51 16.13 -8.08 -5.06
CA ILE A 51 15.45 -7.57 -3.85
C ILE A 51 15.80 -8.36 -2.58
N CYS A 52 16.00 -9.69 -2.68
CA CYS A 52 16.43 -10.52 -1.56
C CYS A 52 17.95 -10.44 -1.31
N ARG A 53 18.74 -9.94 -2.27
CA ARG A 53 20.18 -9.68 -2.08
C ARG A 53 20.41 -8.38 -1.36
N ASP A 54 19.58 -7.39 -1.65
CA ASP A 54 19.70 -6.03 -1.12
C ASP A 54 19.07 -5.88 0.27
N TYR A 55 18.32 -6.88 0.75
CA TYR A 55 17.72 -6.87 2.07
C TYR A 55 18.78 -6.81 3.18
N THR A 56 18.59 -5.89 4.12
CA THR A 56 19.39 -5.70 5.33
C THR A 56 18.49 -5.58 6.56
N THR A 57 19.01 -5.96 7.74
CA THR A 57 18.33 -5.83 9.03
C THR A 57 18.71 -4.56 9.78
N ASP A 58 19.45 -3.64 9.15
CA ASP A 58 19.95 -2.41 9.81
C ASP A 58 18.84 -1.49 10.34
N ALA A 59 17.62 -1.60 9.78
CA ALA A 59 16.42 -0.88 10.21
C ALA A 59 15.26 -1.86 10.46
N CYS A 60 15.51 -2.88 11.28
CA CYS A 60 14.51 -3.86 11.67
C CYS A 60 13.41 -3.23 12.55
N GLU A 61 12.14 -3.38 12.19
CA GLU A 61 11.00 -2.82 12.94
C GLU A 61 10.85 -3.39 14.36
N TYR A 62 11.51 -4.51 14.66
CA TYR A 62 11.48 -5.14 15.98
C TYR A 62 12.36 -4.41 17.01
N ASP A 63 13.43 -3.74 16.55
CA ASP A 63 14.45 -3.15 17.42
C ASP A 63 14.21 -1.65 17.71
N ASP A 64 13.12 -1.07 17.18
CA ASP A 64 12.78 0.35 17.31
C ASP A 64 11.30 0.56 17.72
N ASP A 65 10.98 1.72 18.30
CA ASP A 65 9.60 2.15 18.65
C ASP A 65 8.87 2.67 17.39
N TRP A 66 8.93 1.89 16.31
CA TRP A 66 8.64 2.38 14.97
C TRP A 66 7.13 2.55 14.72
N CYS A 67 6.73 3.67 14.11
CA CYS A 67 5.34 3.94 13.73
C CYS A 67 5.25 4.35 12.25
N TYR A 68 4.49 3.58 11.48
CA TYR A 68 4.20 3.87 10.07
C TYR A 68 3.64 5.28 9.90
N GLU A 69 4.16 6.06 8.95
CA GLU A 69 3.53 7.33 8.57
C GLU A 69 2.13 7.08 8.02
N LYS A 70 1.98 6.00 7.25
CA LYS A 70 0.72 5.47 6.72
C LYS A 70 0.79 3.96 6.59
N TYR A 71 -0.33 3.30 6.83
CA TYR A 71 -0.49 1.86 6.66
C TYR A 71 -1.83 1.57 5.98
N PHE A 72 -1.80 0.77 4.93
CA PHE A 72 -2.93 0.46 4.07
C PHE A 72 -3.09 -1.05 3.94
N GLU A 73 -4.31 -1.51 4.17
CA GLU A 73 -4.70 -2.92 4.16
C GLU A 73 -5.77 -3.20 3.10
N THR A 74 -6.49 -2.18 2.64
CA THR A 74 -7.56 -2.35 1.66
C THR A 74 -7.37 -1.47 0.42
N PRO A 75 -7.82 -1.92 -0.76
CA PRO A 75 -7.75 -1.12 -1.97
C PRO A 75 -8.58 0.18 -1.87
N GLU A 76 -9.65 0.19 -1.09
CA GLU A 76 -10.48 1.38 -0.85
C GLU A 76 -9.70 2.49 -0.13
N GLN A 77 -8.87 2.15 0.86
CA GLN A 77 -8.09 3.15 1.59
C GLN A 77 -7.11 3.90 0.67
N ILE A 78 -6.51 3.19 -0.29
CA ILE A 78 -5.61 3.80 -1.29
C ILE A 78 -6.39 4.67 -2.27
N TRP A 79 -7.58 4.22 -2.69
CA TRP A 79 -8.46 5.01 -3.55
C TRP A 79 -8.85 6.33 -2.87
N GLU A 80 -9.31 6.28 -1.62
CA GLU A 80 -9.68 7.45 -0.83
C GLU A 80 -8.48 8.38 -0.60
N TYR A 81 -7.32 7.82 -0.25
CA TYR A 81 -6.08 8.58 -0.09
C TYR A 81 -5.68 9.33 -1.36
N ASN A 82 -5.76 8.66 -2.52
CA ASN A 82 -5.46 9.26 -3.81
C ASN A 82 -6.44 10.40 -4.14
N GLU A 83 -7.74 10.19 -3.98
CA GLU A 83 -8.75 11.24 -4.20
C GLU A 83 -8.56 12.45 -3.28
N ALA A 84 -8.11 12.23 -2.05
CA ALA A 84 -7.89 13.29 -1.07
C ALA A 84 -6.60 14.08 -1.29
N THR A 85 -5.54 13.44 -1.80
CA THR A 85 -4.19 14.04 -1.89
C THR A 85 -3.80 14.52 -3.28
N MET A 86 -4.43 14.00 -4.34
CA MET A 86 -4.12 14.45 -5.69
C MET A 86 -4.57 15.89 -5.94
N ALA A 87 -3.75 16.63 -6.69
CA ALA A 87 -4.11 17.95 -7.14
C ALA A 87 -5.41 17.90 -7.96
N ARG A 88 -6.40 18.70 -7.54
CA ARG A 88 -7.66 18.85 -8.25
C ARG A 88 -7.43 19.31 -9.67
N ARG A 89 -8.23 18.79 -10.60
CA ARG A 89 -8.22 19.28 -11.98
C ARG A 89 -8.61 20.77 -11.98
N PRO A 90 -7.99 21.62 -12.82
CA PRO A 90 -8.39 23.02 -12.92
C PRO A 90 -9.91 23.13 -13.16
N GLY A 91 -10.61 23.89 -12.31
CA GLY A 91 -12.06 24.08 -12.39
C GLY A 91 -12.92 23.09 -11.59
N GLN A 92 -12.33 22.13 -10.86
CA GLN A 92 -13.09 21.14 -10.08
C GLN A 92 -13.49 21.68 -8.69
N SER A 93 -14.79 21.89 -8.48
CA SER A 93 -15.39 22.35 -7.22
C SER A 93 -15.06 21.43 -6.03
N LEU A 94 -14.85 22.02 -4.84
CA LEU A 94 -14.76 21.31 -3.55
C LEU A 94 -16.07 20.63 -3.16
N ARG A 95 -17.19 21.19 -3.58
CA ARG A 95 -18.52 20.67 -3.28
C ARG A 95 -18.95 19.68 -4.35
N SER A 96 -19.56 18.59 -3.88
CA SER A 96 -20.37 17.68 -4.69
C SER A 96 -21.43 18.48 -5.47
N PRO A 97 -21.89 18.01 -6.65
CA PRO A 97 -23.03 18.61 -7.34
C PRO A 97 -24.23 18.74 -6.41
N LYS A 98 -25.03 19.80 -6.58
CA LYS A 98 -26.27 19.97 -5.83
C LYS A 98 -27.14 18.72 -6.06
N PRO A 99 -27.57 18.00 -5.02
CA PRO A 99 -28.46 16.85 -5.19
C PRO A 99 -29.80 17.30 -5.80
N PRO A 100 -30.52 16.42 -6.51
CA PRO A 100 -31.84 16.74 -7.04
C PRO A 100 -32.79 17.15 -5.89
N GLU A 101 -33.62 18.16 -6.15
CA GLU A 101 -34.64 18.62 -5.21
C GLU A 101 -35.58 17.44 -4.89
N LEU A 102 -35.91 17.25 -3.61
CA LEU A 102 -36.87 16.21 -3.21
C LEU A 102 -38.27 16.58 -3.73
N PRO A 103 -39.05 15.62 -4.26
CA PRO A 103 -40.41 15.89 -4.67
C PRO A 103 -41.27 16.28 -3.47
N ILE A 104 -41.97 17.41 -3.58
CA ILE A 104 -43.02 17.77 -2.63
C ILE A 104 -44.22 16.87 -2.93
N LEU A 105 -44.54 15.97 -2.00
CA LEU A 105 -45.78 15.20 -2.05
C LEU A 105 -46.94 16.13 -1.67
N SER A 106 -47.78 16.47 -2.64
CA SER A 106 -49.04 17.22 -2.44
C SER A 106 -50.16 16.32 -1.94
#